data_AF-A0A3B8XS47-F1
#
_entry.id   AF-A0A3B8XS47-F1
#
_cell.length_a   1.000
_cell.length_b   1.000
_cell.length_c   1.000
_cell.angle_alpha   90.00
_cell.angle_beta   90.00
_cell.angle_gamma   90.00
#
_symmetry.space_group_name_H-M   'P 1'
#
loop_
_entity.id
_entity.type
_entity.pdbx_description
1 polymer ?
#
loop_
_entity_poly.entity_id
_entity_poly.type
_entity_poly.pdbx_seq_one_letter_code
_entity_poly.pdbx_strand_id
1 'polypeptide(L)'
;LESLGAGVAALGLTHTVAKAMLNGMITTSKPFIRTPKCEDKPPLAAAFIQVREEALMLTALWGLAIALFVSPNFADSHSRLWIAVLLVQSVPYASAVLLSLINVMPSIFRPKEKRETAGILSPAE
;
A
#
# COMPACT_ATOMS: atom_id res chain seq x y z
N LEU A 1 -10.26 18.45 -8.06
CA LEU A 1 -9.51 17.76 -6.98
C LEU A 1 -10.11 16.39 -6.66
N GLU A 2 -11.43 16.31 -6.52
CA GLU A 2 -12.14 15.04 -6.24
C GLU A 2 -11.86 13.94 -7.27
N SER A 3 -11.89 14.26 -8.58
CA SER A 3 -11.57 13.28 -9.63
C SER A 3 -10.13 12.76 -9.58
N LEU A 4 -9.17 13.61 -9.18
CA LEU A 4 -7.78 13.18 -9.01
C LEU A 4 -7.64 12.27 -7.79
N GLY A 5 -8.27 12.62 -6.68
CA GLY A 5 -8.30 11.79 -5.47
C GLY A 5 -8.94 10.42 -5.72
N ALA A 6 -10.04 10.38 -6.49
CA ALA A 6 -10.67 9.14 -6.92
C ALA A 6 -9.76 8.30 -7.82
N GLY A 7 -9.04 8.95 -8.75
CA GLY A 7 -8.05 8.27 -9.60
C GLY A 7 -6.92 7.65 -8.80
N VAL A 8 -6.33 8.39 -7.86
CA VAL A 8 -5.26 7.88 -6.99
C VAL A 8 -5.79 6.72 -6.12
N ALA A 9 -7.00 6.85 -5.57
CA ALA A 9 -7.66 5.79 -4.81
C ALA A 9 -7.81 4.49 -5.63
N ALA A 10 -8.32 4.59 -6.85
CA ALA A 10 -8.47 3.44 -7.75
C ALA A 10 -7.12 2.77 -8.07
N LEU A 11 -6.11 3.59 -8.38
CA LEU A 11 -4.76 3.11 -8.68
C LEU A 11 -4.12 2.39 -7.48
N GLY A 12 -4.25 2.94 -6.27
CA GLY A 12 -3.67 2.34 -5.07
C GLY A 12 -4.24 0.98 -4.67
N LEU A 13 -5.49 0.69 -5.05
CA LEU A 13 -6.14 -0.60 -4.74
C LEU A 13 -5.86 -1.68 -5.80
N THR A 14 -5.33 -1.31 -6.97
CA THR A 14 -5.23 -2.19 -8.15
C THR A 14 -4.44 -3.47 -7.86
N HIS A 15 -3.28 -3.36 -7.21
CA HIS A 15 -2.43 -4.51 -6.89
C HIS A 15 -3.13 -5.49 -5.94
N THR A 16 -3.73 -4.96 -4.86
CA THR A 16 -4.45 -5.77 -3.87
C THR A 16 -5.65 -6.48 -4.51
N VAL A 17 -6.42 -5.79 -5.35
CA VAL A 17 -7.57 -6.37 -6.08
C VAL A 17 -7.10 -7.45 -7.05
N ALA A 18 -6.05 -7.20 -7.83
CA ALA A 18 -5.50 -8.18 -8.77
C ALA A 18 -5.04 -9.45 -8.04
N LYS A 19 -4.32 -9.30 -6.92
CA LYS A 19 -3.89 -10.42 -6.09
C LYS A 19 -5.08 -11.18 -5.49
N ALA A 20 -6.13 -10.49 -5.07
CA ALA A 20 -7.34 -11.12 -4.54
C ALA A 20 -8.09 -11.91 -5.62
N MET A 21 -8.20 -11.37 -6.84
CA MET A 21 -8.80 -12.05 -7.99
C MET A 21 -8.03 -13.30 -8.38
N LEU A 22 -6.70 -13.21 -8.54
CA LEU A 22 -5.86 -14.36 -8.86
C LEU A 22 -5.98 -15.46 -7.80
N ASN A 23 -5.99 -15.06 -6.54
CA ASN A 23 -6.24 -15.96 -5.43
C ASN A 23 -7.61 -16.63 -5.54
N GLY A 24 -8.68 -15.88 -5.84
CA GLY A 24 -10.04 -16.41 -5.99
C GLY A 24 -10.20 -17.35 -7.18
N MET A 25 -9.41 -17.18 -8.24
CA MET A 25 -9.40 -18.12 -9.38
C MET A 25 -8.73 -19.45 -9.02
N ILE A 26 -7.73 -19.43 -8.15
CA ILE A 26 -6.94 -20.63 -7.77
C ILE A 26 -7.56 -21.37 -6.57
N THR A 27 -8.31 -20.69 -5.70
CA THR A 27 -8.84 -21.28 -4.45
C THR A 27 -10.32 -21.01 -4.23
N THR A 28 -11.05 -22.04 -3.79
CA THR A 28 -12.52 -21.98 -3.63
C THR A 28 -12.97 -21.77 -2.18
N SER A 29 -12.16 -22.11 -1.18
CA SER A 29 -12.63 -22.24 0.22
C SER A 29 -11.82 -21.40 1.22
N LYS A 30 -11.61 -20.12 0.94
CA LYS A 30 -11.02 -19.20 1.94
C LYS A 30 -12.07 -18.81 3.00
N PRO A 31 -11.87 -19.13 4.28
CA PRO A 31 -12.79 -18.75 5.34
C PRO A 31 -12.79 -17.24 5.57
N PHE A 32 -13.92 -16.70 6.05
CA PHE A 32 -14.02 -15.30 6.51
C PHE A 32 -13.33 -15.13 7.86
N ILE A 33 -12.00 -15.08 7.85
CA ILE A 33 -11.22 -14.73 9.04
C ILE A 33 -11.42 -13.24 9.34
N ARG A 34 -11.53 -12.91 10.64
CA ARG A 34 -11.59 -11.51 11.09
C ARG A 34 -10.37 -10.76 10.58
N THR A 35 -10.59 -9.67 9.85
CA THR A 35 -9.52 -8.82 9.34
C THR A 35 -8.79 -8.15 10.52
N PRO A 36 -7.47 -8.35 10.68
CA PRO A 36 -6.72 -7.75 11.79
C PRO A 36 -6.57 -6.24 11.54
N LYS A 37 -7.21 -5.42 12.37
CA LYS A 37 -7.22 -3.94 12.25
C LYS A 37 -5.92 -3.25 12.68
N CYS A 38 -4.91 -4.01 13.12
CA CYS A 38 -3.61 -3.51 13.58
C CYS A 38 -3.69 -2.37 14.63
N GLU A 39 -4.71 -2.38 15.50
CA GLU A 39 -4.96 -1.31 16.48
C GLU A 39 -3.88 -1.21 17.56
N ASP A 40 -3.19 -2.31 17.88
CA ASP A 40 -2.14 -2.36 18.90
C ASP A 40 -0.76 -1.88 18.40
N LYS A 41 -0.62 -1.61 17.10
CA LYS A 41 0.67 -1.27 16.48
C LYS A 41 0.82 0.25 16.30
N PRO A 42 2.05 0.77 16.35
CA PRO A 42 2.31 2.17 16.02
C PRO A 42 1.74 2.51 14.63
N PRO A 43 1.17 3.71 14.46
CA PRO A 43 0.50 4.13 13.23
C PRO A 43 1.36 3.88 11.98
N LEU A 44 2.63 4.30 12.00
CA LEU A 44 3.55 4.10 10.88
C LEU A 44 3.83 2.63 10.59
N ALA A 45 3.98 1.80 11.63
CA ALA A 45 4.20 0.37 11.46
C ALA A 45 2.97 -0.30 10.81
N ALA A 46 1.76 0.11 11.18
CA ALA A 46 0.53 -0.36 10.57
C ALA A 46 0.44 -0.01 9.07
N ALA A 47 0.84 1.22 8.68
CA ALA A 47 0.94 1.61 7.26
C ALA A 47 1.89 0.68 6.49
N PHE A 48 3.12 0.48 6.97
CA PHE A 48 4.10 -0.37 6.28
C PHE A 48 3.65 -1.83 6.17
N ILE A 49 2.98 -2.36 7.20
CA ILE A 49 2.44 -3.72 7.16
C ILE A 49 1.37 -3.84 6.07
N GLN A 50 0.51 -2.82 5.93
CA GLN A 50 -0.56 -2.81 4.94
C GLN A 50 -0.04 -2.77 3.50
N VAL A 51 1.03 -2.02 3.25
CA VAL A 51 1.53 -1.73 1.89
C VAL A 51 2.87 -2.40 1.57
N ARG A 52 3.25 -3.43 2.33
CA ARG A 52 4.58 -4.06 2.24
C ARG A 52 4.91 -4.51 0.82
N GLU A 53 3.96 -5.16 0.16
CA GLU A 53 4.20 -5.73 -1.17
C GLU A 53 4.32 -4.65 -2.23
N GLU A 54 3.46 -3.64 -2.17
CA GLU A 54 3.48 -2.50 -3.07
C GLU A 54 4.72 -1.63 -2.86
N ALA A 55 5.17 -1.45 -1.61
CA ALA A 55 6.40 -0.73 -1.29
C ALA A 55 7.65 -1.46 -1.82
N LEU A 56 7.68 -2.80 -1.73
CA LEU A 56 8.76 -3.61 -2.32
C LEU A 56 8.78 -3.47 -3.85
N MET A 57 7.61 -3.56 -4.50
CA MET A 57 7.50 -3.38 -5.95
C MET A 57 7.91 -1.98 -6.40
N LEU A 58 7.49 -0.94 -5.67
CA LEU A 58 7.90 0.44 -5.94
C LEU A 58 9.42 0.61 -5.86
N THR A 59 10.03 0.08 -4.79
CA THR A 59 11.47 0.15 -4.56
C THR A 59 12.23 -0.61 -5.64
N ALA A 60 11.75 -1.78 -6.06
CA ALA A 60 12.35 -2.54 -7.15
C ALA A 60 12.27 -1.80 -8.49
N LEU A 61 11.11 -1.23 -8.85
CA LEU A 61 10.92 -0.48 -10.08
C LEU A 61 11.81 0.76 -10.14
N TRP A 62 11.89 1.51 -9.05
CA TRP A 62 12.75 2.69 -8.97
C TRP A 62 14.22 2.30 -8.93
N GLY A 63 14.60 1.21 -8.25
CA GLY A 63 15.95 0.68 -8.27
C GLY A 63 16.41 0.30 -9.68
N LEU A 64 15.55 -0.37 -10.46
CA LEU A 64 15.80 -0.68 -11.86
C LEU A 64 15.88 0.59 -12.73
N ALA A 65 14.99 1.56 -12.52
CA ALA A 65 15.03 2.83 -13.25
C ALA A 65 16.32 3.59 -12.99
N ILE A 66 16.78 3.65 -11.73
CA ILE A 66 18.05 4.26 -11.34
C ILE A 66 19.22 3.49 -11.96
N ALA A 67 19.20 2.14 -11.90
CA ALA A 67 20.25 1.30 -12.49
C ALA A 67 20.41 1.55 -14.00
N LEU A 68 19.29 1.69 -14.73
CA LEU A 68 19.33 2.05 -16.15
C LEU A 68 19.79 3.49 -16.36
N PHE A 69 19.40 4.42 -15.49
CA PHE A 69 19.79 5.82 -15.57
C PHE A 69 21.30 6.03 -15.41
N VAL A 70 21.94 5.30 -14.48
CA VAL A 70 23.39 5.38 -14.28
C VAL A 70 24.20 4.52 -15.27
N SER A 71 23.52 3.74 -16.11
CA SER A 71 24.20 2.88 -17.08
C SER A 71 24.85 3.70 -18.20
N PRO A 72 26.02 3.28 -18.73
CA PRO A 72 26.69 3.97 -19.84
C PRO A 72 25.84 4.09 -21.11
N ASN A 73 24.85 3.20 -21.25
CA ASN A 73 23.95 3.12 -22.40
C ASN A 73 22.73 4.05 -22.28
N PHE A 74 22.71 5.01 -21.34
CA PHE A 74 21.62 5.97 -21.19
C PHE A 74 21.43 6.89 -22.42
N ALA A 75 22.47 7.07 -23.23
CA ALA A 75 22.41 7.89 -24.45
C ALA A 75 21.46 7.30 -25.51
N ASP A 76 21.19 6.00 -25.46
CA ASP A 76 20.24 5.34 -26.35
C ASP A 76 18.78 5.77 -26.09
N SER A 77 18.05 6.08 -27.16
CA SER A 77 16.60 6.38 -27.06
C SER A 77 15.82 5.20 -26.49
N HIS A 78 16.26 3.97 -26.74
CA HIS A 78 15.64 2.76 -26.20
C HIS A 78 15.73 2.69 -24.67
N SER A 79 16.89 3.01 -24.09
CA SER A 79 17.10 3.04 -22.64
C SER A 79 16.19 4.06 -21.96
N ARG A 80 16.02 5.24 -22.56
CA ARG A 80 15.10 6.28 -22.06
C ARG A 80 13.64 5.83 -22.08
N LEU A 81 13.21 5.12 -23.13
CA LEU A 81 11.86 4.56 -23.20
C LEU A 81 11.60 3.54 -22.10
N TRP A 82 12.56 2.66 -21.79
CA TRP A 82 12.42 1.71 -20.69
C TRP A 82 12.30 2.38 -19.32
N ILE A 83 13.09 3.43 -19.08
CA ILE A 83 12.95 4.22 -17.85
C ILE A 83 11.55 4.83 -17.77
N ALA A 84 11.02 5.39 -18.86
CA ALA A 84 9.67 5.94 -18.88
C ALA A 84 8.61 4.87 -18.58
N VAL A 85 8.73 3.66 -19.14
CA VAL A 85 7.84 2.52 -18.85
C VAL A 85 7.91 2.13 -17.37
N LEU A 86 9.11 2.02 -16.80
CA LEU A 86 9.30 1.70 -15.38
C LEU A 86 8.65 2.76 -14.46
N LEU A 87 8.77 4.03 -14.82
CA LEU A 87 8.15 5.13 -14.07
C LEU A 87 6.62 5.08 -14.16
N VAL A 88 6.05 4.87 -15.35
CA VAL A 88 4.59 4.74 -15.52
C VAL A 88 4.05 3.54 -14.75
N GLN A 89 4.74 2.40 -14.81
CA GLN A 89 4.38 1.19 -14.06
C GLN A 89 4.49 1.38 -12.54
N SER A 90 5.33 2.32 -12.08
CA SER A 90 5.48 2.62 -10.65
C SER A 90 4.31 3.43 -10.07
N VAL A 91 3.51 4.10 -10.91
CA VAL A 91 2.42 4.99 -10.48
C VAL A 91 1.36 4.30 -9.60
N PRO A 92 0.85 3.09 -9.91
CA PRO A 92 -0.08 2.39 -9.04
C PRO A 92 0.51 2.07 -7.66
N TYR A 93 1.78 1.66 -7.61
CA TYR A 93 2.45 1.32 -6.36
C TYR A 93 2.75 2.57 -5.51
N ALA A 94 3.17 3.67 -6.15
CA ALA A 94 3.32 4.96 -5.49
C ALA A 94 1.99 5.46 -4.91
N SER A 95 0.88 5.28 -5.66
CA SER A 95 -0.46 5.64 -5.19
C SER A 95 -0.87 4.83 -3.95
N ALA A 96 -0.58 3.53 -3.93
CA ALA A 96 -0.87 2.66 -2.79
C ALA A 96 -0.11 3.11 -1.52
N VAL A 97 1.21 3.37 -1.66
CA VAL A 97 2.05 3.86 -0.55
C VAL A 97 1.56 5.20 -0.05
N LEU A 98 1.26 6.14 -0.96
CA LEU A 98 0.75 7.47 -0.60
C LEU A 98 -0.56 7.39 0.20
N LEU A 99 -1.52 6.58 -0.27
CA LEU A 99 -2.81 6.41 0.42
C LEU A 99 -2.66 5.74 1.78
N SER A 100 -1.74 4.77 1.92
CA SER A 100 -1.45 4.15 3.21
C SER A 100 -0.90 5.17 4.21
N LEU A 101 -0.02 6.08 3.78
CA LEU A 101 0.49 7.17 4.60
C LEU A 101 -0.61 8.17 4.97
N ILE A 102 -1.47 8.56 4.01
CA ILE A 102 -2.61 9.46 4.26
C ILE A 102 -3.58 8.85 5.27
N ASN A 103 -3.86 7.55 5.18
CA ASN A 103 -4.76 6.85 6.09
C ASN A 103 -4.27 6.88 7.56
N VAL A 104 -2.96 6.84 7.74
CA VAL A 104 -2.32 6.79 9.07
C VAL A 104 -2.06 8.18 9.66
N MET A 105 -1.95 9.20 8.80
CA MET A 105 -1.67 10.58 9.18
C MET A 105 -2.53 11.12 10.34
N PRO A 106 -3.87 10.91 10.39
CA PRO A 106 -4.69 11.41 11.49
C PRO A 106 -4.35 10.79 12.85
N SER A 107 -3.91 9.53 12.88
CA SER A 107 -3.54 8.81 14.11
C SER A 107 -2.21 9.31 14.69
N ILE A 108 -1.33 9.82 13.83
CA ILE A 108 -0.07 10.47 14.25
C ILE A 108 -0.36 11.83 14.90
N PHE A 109 -1.25 12.62 14.29
CA PHE A 109 -1.56 13.99 14.76
C PHE A 109 -2.60 14.05 15.89
N ARG A 110 -3.45 13.03 16.03
CA ARG A 110 -4.41 12.88 17.12
C ARG A 110 -4.22 11.50 17.75
N PRO A 111 -3.30 11.38 18.72
CA PRO A 111 -3.18 10.16 19.50
C PRO A 111 -4.54 9.83 20.09
N LYS A 112 -5.09 8.66 19.76
CA LYS A 112 -6.34 8.17 20.33
C LYS A 112 -6.12 8.10 21.85
N GLU A 113 -6.87 8.88 22.61
CA GLU A 113 -6.94 8.73 24.06
C GLU A 113 -7.25 7.25 24.34
N LYS A 114 -6.37 6.63 25.11
CA LYS A 114 -6.47 5.21 25.46
C LYS A 114 -7.82 5.05 26.15
N ARG A 115 -8.82 4.48 25.44
CA ARG A 115 -10.08 4.11 26.06
C ARG A 115 -9.73 3.01 27.06
N GLU A 116 -9.48 3.44 28.30
CA GLU A 116 -9.39 2.59 29.46
C GLU A 116 -10.66 1.74 29.48
N THR A 117 -10.45 0.45 29.28
CA THR A 117 -11.21 -0.65 29.87
C THR A 117 -12.55 -0.23 30.46
N ALA A 118 -13.60 -0.12 29.62
CA ALA A 118 -14.98 -0.33 30.07
C ALA A 118 -15.21 -1.83 30.34
N GLY A 119 -14.26 -2.44 31.05
CA GLY A 119 -14.40 -3.69 31.78
C GLY A 119 -14.73 -3.30 33.21
N ILE A 120 -15.94 -2.81 33.43
CA ILE A 120 -16.56 -2.81 34.74
C ILE A 120 -17.96 -3.41 34.54
N LEU A 121 -18.02 -4.72 34.79
CA LEU A 121 -19.14 -5.50 35.31
C LEU A 121 -20.37 -5.74 34.42
N SER A 122 -20.49 -7.00 33.97
CA SER A 122 -21.65 -7.79 34.39
C SER A 122 -21.18 -9.24 34.66
N PRO A 123 -21.01 -9.66 35.92
CA PRO A 123 -21.01 -11.08 36.24
C PRO A 123 -22.40 -11.62 35.89
N ALA A 124 -22.43 -12.79 35.26
CA ALA A 124 -23.65 -13.51 34.96
C ALA A 124 -24.55 -13.63 36.20
N GLU A 125 -25.73 -13.02 36.11
CA GLU A 125 -26.98 -13.45 36.75
C GLU A 125 -28.06 -13.52 35.68
#